data_AF-A0AB73IPK8-F1
#
_entry.id   AF-A0AB73IPK8-F1
#
_cell.length_a   1.000
_cell.length_b   1.000
_cell.length_c   1.000
_cell.angle_alpha   90.00
_cell.angle_beta   90.00
_cell.angle_gamma   90.00
#
_symmetry.space_group_name_H-M   'P 1'
#
loop_
_entity.id
_entity.type
_entity.pdbx_description
1 polymer ?
#
loop_
_entity_poly.entity_id
_entity_poly.type
_entity_poly.pdbx_seq_one_letter_code
_entity_poly.pdbx_strand_id
1 'polypeptide(L)'
;MASSDATLPDDIEALKALLIAREAALREHEGELTGLRDTVTMLRKTLSDRALEIEHLKLWIAKLQRMQFGRKSEKIDRQIEQLELRLEDLQADDGAATVDTPTRPRSETGKSTGRKPLAQHLHREDVVHQPEDACCPQCDCWKGVAGGLSGRGGGVALDTTR
;
A
#
# COMPACT_ATOMS: atom_id res chain seq x y z
N MET A 1 31.76 17.26 43.68
CA MET A 1 30.99 18.50 43.51
C MET A 1 31.88 19.65 43.95
N ALA A 2 32.60 20.26 43.02
CA ALA A 2 33.45 21.41 43.30
C ALA A 2 32.71 22.64 42.79
N SER A 3 32.00 23.31 43.69
CA SER A 3 31.52 24.67 43.42
C SER A 3 32.74 25.57 43.43
N SER A 4 33.23 25.91 42.25
CA SER A 4 34.24 26.94 42.11
C SER A 4 33.55 28.28 42.31
N ASP A 5 33.42 28.71 43.57
CA ASP A 5 33.23 30.13 43.93
C ASP A 5 34.54 30.88 43.62
N ALA A 6 34.99 30.78 42.37
CA ALA A 6 36.26 31.30 41.91
C ALA A 6 36.14 32.82 41.80
N THR A 7 36.64 33.50 42.83
CA THR A 7 37.12 34.88 42.80
C THR A 7 36.22 35.82 41.98
N LEU A 8 34.97 35.99 42.43
CA LEU A 8 34.13 37.04 41.89
C LEU A 8 34.76 38.40 42.25
N PRO A 9 34.80 39.36 41.32
CA PRO A 9 35.21 40.72 41.65
C PRO A 9 34.29 41.32 42.73
N ASP A 10 34.86 41.92 43.77
CA ASP A 10 34.09 42.64 44.81
C ASP A 10 33.65 44.06 44.36
N ASP A 11 34.10 44.50 43.19
CA ASP A 11 33.72 45.79 42.61
C ASP A 11 32.34 45.72 41.92
N ILE A 12 31.46 46.66 42.27
CA ILE A 12 30.08 46.69 41.80
C ILE A 12 30.02 46.86 40.26
N GLU A 13 30.93 47.65 39.67
CA GLU A 13 30.95 47.86 38.22
C GLU A 13 31.46 46.61 37.49
N ALA A 14 32.47 45.91 38.05
CA ALA A 14 32.94 44.64 37.52
C ALA A 14 31.84 43.55 37.53
N LEU A 15 31.03 43.46 38.58
CA LEU A 15 29.90 42.53 38.65
C LEU A 15 28.80 42.88 37.63
N LYS A 16 28.46 44.17 37.47
CA LYS A 16 27.51 44.61 36.43
C LYS A 16 27.98 44.25 35.03
N ALA A 17 29.27 44.43 34.74
CA ALA A 17 29.84 44.07 33.44
C ALA A 17 29.71 42.56 33.16
N LEU A 18 29.99 41.71 34.16
CA LEU A 18 29.80 40.27 34.05
C LEU A 18 28.34 39.87 33.82
N LEU A 19 27.39 40.52 34.50
CA LEU A 19 25.96 40.27 34.29
C LEU A 19 25.52 40.66 32.87
N ILE A 20 25.94 41.82 32.37
CA ILE A 20 25.64 42.25 31.00
C ILE A 20 26.22 41.26 29.98
N ALA A 21 27.47 40.84 30.17
CA ALA A 21 28.11 39.84 29.31
C ALA A 21 27.37 38.49 29.36
N ARG A 22 26.94 38.05 30.55
CA ARG A 22 26.18 36.81 30.73
C ARG A 22 24.82 36.88 30.05
N GLU A 23 24.10 38.00 30.19
CA GLU A 23 22.83 38.21 29.51
C GLU A 23 22.98 38.25 27.99
N ALA A 24 24.05 38.87 27.48
CA ALA A 24 24.36 38.85 26.05
C ALA A 24 24.55 37.42 25.54
N ALA A 25 25.36 36.60 26.24
CA ALA A 25 25.56 35.19 25.89
C ALA A 25 24.26 34.36 25.99
N LEU A 26 23.39 34.63 26.97
CA LEU A 26 22.09 33.95 27.08
C LEU A 26 21.18 34.30 25.90
N ARG A 27 21.15 35.57 25.46
CA ARG A 27 20.37 35.99 24.28
C ARG A 27 20.87 35.31 23.01
N GLU A 28 22.18 35.15 22.85
CA GLU A 28 22.77 34.43 21.71
C GLU A 28 22.29 32.96 21.69
N HIS A 29 22.42 32.26 22.83
CA HIS A 29 21.97 30.87 22.94
C HIS A 29 20.45 30.70 22.78
N GLU A 30 19.66 31.63 23.30
CA GLU A 30 18.20 31.63 23.07
C GLU A 30 17.89 31.76 21.57
N GLY A 31 18.63 32.62 20.86
CA GLY A 31 18.58 32.70 19.40
C GLY A 31 18.90 31.37 18.72
N GLU A 32 19.98 30.71 19.11
CA GLU A 32 20.35 29.38 18.57
C GLU A 32 19.26 28.32 18.84
N LEU A 33 18.74 28.28 20.06
CA LEU A 33 17.68 27.33 20.45
C LEU A 33 16.38 27.56 19.69
N THR A 34 16.01 28.82 19.43
CA THR A 34 14.84 29.12 18.61
C THR A 34 15.03 28.66 17.16
N GLY A 35 16.19 28.93 16.56
CA GLY A 35 16.52 28.43 15.22
C GLY A 35 16.51 26.91 15.12
N LEU A 36 17.08 26.21 16.10
CA LEU A 36 17.03 24.74 16.17
C LEU A 36 15.60 24.23 16.35
N ARG A 37 14.78 24.89 17.16
CA ARG A 37 13.37 24.51 17.33
C ARG A 37 12.60 24.67 16.01
N ASP A 38 12.82 25.76 15.29
CA ASP A 38 12.17 26.02 14.01
C ASP A 38 12.55 24.97 12.96
N THR A 39 13.84 24.65 12.83
CA THR A 39 14.30 23.56 11.94
C THR A 39 13.66 22.21 12.29
N VAL A 40 13.59 21.85 13.58
CA VAL A 40 12.92 20.61 14.01
C VAL A 40 11.43 20.62 13.66
N THR A 41 10.73 21.75 13.84
CA THR A 41 9.31 21.83 13.46
C THR A 41 9.10 21.70 11.96
N MET A 42 9.97 22.31 11.14
CA MET A 42 9.95 22.19 9.69
C MET A 42 10.14 20.74 9.26
N LEU A 43 11.18 20.07 9.77
CA LEU A 43 11.48 18.67 9.44
C LEU A 43 10.33 17.73 9.85
N ARG A 44 9.76 17.93 11.05
CA ARG A 44 8.60 17.16 11.50
C ARG A 44 7.40 17.32 10.57
N LYS A 45 7.14 18.54 10.10
CA LYS A 45 6.08 18.81 9.14
C LYS A 45 6.35 18.08 7.82
N THR A 46 7.56 18.18 7.28
CA THR A 46 7.94 17.48 6.04
C THR A 46 7.78 15.96 6.16
N LEU A 47 8.20 15.37 7.28
CA LEU A 47 8.01 13.94 7.54
C LEU A 47 6.53 13.57 7.65
N SER A 48 5.72 14.40 8.31
CA SER A 48 4.27 14.18 8.39
C SER A 48 3.60 14.26 7.01
N ASP A 49 3.95 15.25 6.20
CA ASP A 49 3.39 15.43 4.85
C ASP A 49 3.75 14.25 3.95
N ARG A 50 5.01 13.78 4.01
CA ARG A 50 5.46 12.57 3.29
C ARG A 50 4.72 11.31 3.75
N ALA A 51 4.56 11.11 5.06
CA ALA A 51 3.83 9.98 5.60
C ALA A 51 2.37 9.95 5.10
N LEU A 52 1.71 11.11 5.05
CA LEU A 52 0.36 11.23 4.49
C LEU A 52 0.31 10.90 3.00
N GLU A 53 1.31 11.32 2.21
CA GLU A 53 1.39 11.00 0.78
C GLU A 53 1.58 9.49 0.56
N ILE A 54 2.44 8.84 1.34
CA ILE A 54 2.66 7.39 1.31
C ILE A 54 1.34 6.66 1.57
N GLU A 55 0.61 7.02 2.62
CA GLU A 55 -0.68 6.40 2.94
C GLU A 55 -1.73 6.66 1.86
N HIS A 56 -1.74 7.87 1.28
CA HIS A 56 -2.61 8.21 0.16
C HIS A 56 -2.35 7.29 -1.05
N LEU A 57 -1.09 7.14 -1.46
CA LEU A 57 -0.72 6.30 -2.60
C LEU A 57 -1.09 4.83 -2.37
N LYS A 58 -0.82 4.29 -1.17
CA LYS A 58 -1.22 2.92 -0.80
C LYS A 58 -2.73 2.71 -0.93
N LEU A 59 -3.54 3.64 -0.43
CA LEU A 59 -5.00 3.56 -0.53
C LEU A 59 -5.48 3.61 -1.98
N TRP A 60 -4.87 4.45 -2.81
CA TRP A 60 -5.18 4.51 -4.24
C TRP A 60 -4.82 3.22 -4.97
N ILE A 61 -3.63 2.67 -4.73
CA ILE A 61 -3.20 1.38 -5.30
C ILE A 61 -4.20 0.29 -4.91
N ALA A 62 -4.53 0.15 -3.61
CA ALA A 62 -5.49 -0.83 -3.13
C ALA A 62 -6.90 -0.64 -3.71
N LYS A 63 -7.30 0.60 -4.01
CA LYS A 63 -8.56 0.89 -4.70
C LYS A 63 -8.51 0.43 -6.15
N LEU A 64 -7.46 0.76 -6.89
CA LEU A 64 -7.28 0.37 -8.29
C LEU A 64 -7.18 -1.15 -8.45
N GLN A 65 -6.45 -1.83 -7.56
CA GLN A 65 -6.36 -3.29 -7.53
C GLN A 65 -7.73 -3.95 -7.35
N ARG A 66 -8.62 -3.40 -6.52
CA ARG A 66 -9.99 -3.92 -6.37
C ARG A 66 -10.88 -3.69 -7.60
N MET A 67 -10.53 -2.73 -8.43
CA MET A 67 -11.26 -2.38 -9.66
C MET A 67 -10.72 -3.13 -10.91
N GLN A 68 -9.73 -4.00 -10.73
CA GLN A 68 -9.04 -4.71 -11.80
C GLN A 68 -9.90 -5.83 -12.40
N PHE A 69 -10.66 -5.55 -13.47
CA PHE A 69 -11.29 -6.60 -14.29
C PHE A 69 -11.45 -6.18 -15.77
N GLY A 70 -11.31 -7.13 -16.69
CA GLY A 70 -11.61 -6.98 -18.13
C GLY A 70 -10.57 -6.19 -18.92
N ARG A 71 -10.87 -5.84 -20.18
CA ARG A 71 -9.92 -5.14 -21.09
C ARG A 71 -9.39 -3.79 -20.57
N LYS A 72 -10.06 -3.16 -19.61
CA LYS A 72 -9.59 -1.93 -18.96
C LYS A 72 -8.53 -2.21 -17.87
N SER A 73 -8.34 -3.46 -17.46
CA SER A 73 -7.33 -3.87 -16.46
C SER A 73 -5.92 -3.55 -16.90
N GLU A 74 -5.54 -3.81 -18.15
CA GLU A 74 -4.18 -3.51 -18.63
C GLU A 74 -3.78 -2.03 -18.45
N LYS A 75 -4.73 -1.10 -18.59
CA LYS A 75 -4.48 0.33 -18.34
C LYS A 75 -4.37 0.63 -16.83
N ILE A 76 -5.21 -0.02 -16.03
CA ILE A 76 -5.19 0.09 -14.56
C ILE A 76 -3.87 -0.49 -14.01
N ASP A 77 -3.40 -1.61 -14.55
CA ASP A 77 -2.15 -2.26 -14.16
C ASP A 77 -0.95 -1.33 -14.40
N ARG A 78 -0.85 -0.72 -15.59
CA ARG A 78 0.18 0.31 -15.86
C ARG A 78 0.11 1.50 -14.92
N GLN A 79 -1.10 1.91 -14.51
CA GLN A 79 -1.27 3.00 -13.55
C GLN A 79 -0.85 2.58 -12.14
N ILE A 80 -1.13 1.34 -11.74
CA ILE A 80 -0.66 0.77 -10.47
C ILE A 80 0.87 0.74 -10.45
N GLU A 81 1.51 0.22 -11.50
CA GLU A 81 2.99 0.18 -11.61
C GLU A 81 3.63 1.57 -11.44
N GLN A 82 3.05 2.61 -12.05
CA GLN A 82 3.54 3.98 -11.89
C GLN A 82 3.39 4.51 -10.46
N LEU A 83 2.29 4.19 -9.79
CA LEU A 83 2.05 4.61 -8.40
C LEU A 83 2.94 3.83 -7.42
N GLU A 84 3.18 2.54 -7.69
CA GLU A 84 4.09 1.69 -6.92
C GLU A 84 5.53 2.19 -7.03
N LEU A 85 6.00 2.55 -8.24
CA LEU A 85 7.32 3.15 -8.42
C LEU A 85 7.48 4.44 -7.61
N ARG A 86 6.49 5.35 -7.67
CA ARG A 86 6.51 6.59 -6.88
C ARG A 86 6.50 6.31 -5.37
N LEU A 87 5.77 5.29 -4.94
CA LEU A 87 5.73 4.88 -3.54
C LEU A 87 7.09 4.34 -3.08
N GLU A 88 7.76 3.56 -3.92
CA GLU A 88 9.12 3.06 -3.67
C GLU A 88 10.13 4.20 -3.55
N ASP A 89 10.08 5.20 -4.44
CA ASP A 89 10.96 6.38 -4.37
C ASP A 89 10.79 7.12 -3.03
N LEU A 90 9.55 7.39 -2.61
CA LEU A 90 9.26 8.06 -1.34
C LEU A 90 9.71 7.24 -0.12
N GLN A 91 9.57 5.92 -0.17
CA GLN A 91 9.96 5.03 0.93
C GLN A 91 11.48 4.81 0.99
N ALA A 92 12.18 4.84 -0.15
CA ALA A 92 13.63 4.74 -0.19
C ALA A 92 14.30 5.96 0.46
N ASP A 93 13.74 7.16 0.22
CA ASP A 93 14.17 8.39 0.88
C ASP A 93 14.01 8.35 2.41
N ASP A 94 12.99 7.65 2.91
CA ASP A 94 12.76 7.45 4.35
C ASP A 94 13.61 6.30 4.93
N GLY A 95 13.92 5.29 4.13
CA GLY A 95 14.58 4.04 4.54
C GLY A 95 16.11 4.07 4.59
N ALA A 96 16.76 5.16 4.14
CA ALA A 96 18.22 5.31 4.23
C ALA A 96 18.78 5.26 5.69
N ALA A 97 17.91 5.30 6.70
CA ALA A 97 18.27 5.13 8.11
C ALA A 97 18.08 3.69 8.66
N THR A 98 17.43 2.77 7.94
CA THR A 98 17.18 1.40 8.40
C THR A 98 17.28 0.40 7.26
N VAL A 99 18.52 0.02 6.91
CA VAL A 99 18.77 -1.07 5.97
C VAL A 99 18.82 -2.38 6.75
N ASP A 100 17.66 -2.97 6.98
CA ASP A 100 17.52 -4.39 7.27
C ASP A 100 16.34 -4.94 6.46
N THR A 101 16.54 -5.03 5.14
CA THR A 101 15.68 -5.83 4.28
C THR A 101 16.27 -7.23 4.15
N PRO A 102 15.69 -8.27 4.79
CA PRO A 102 16.01 -9.63 4.38
C PRO A 102 15.49 -9.81 2.96
N THR A 103 16.44 -9.96 2.03
CA THR A 103 16.17 -10.37 0.66
C THR A 103 15.42 -11.70 0.72
N ARG A 104 14.11 -11.66 0.48
CA ARG A 104 13.32 -12.88 0.33
C ARG A 104 13.66 -13.46 -1.04
N PRO A 105 14.20 -14.69 -1.13
CA PRO A 105 14.44 -15.30 -2.43
C PRO A 105 13.10 -15.44 -3.16
N ARG A 106 13.06 -14.91 -4.38
CA ARG A 106 11.98 -15.14 -5.33
C ARG A 106 11.90 -16.65 -5.56
N SER A 107 10.91 -17.30 -4.95
CA SER A 107 10.71 -18.73 -5.14
C SER A 107 10.28 -18.98 -6.58
N GLU A 108 11.11 -19.75 -7.28
CA GLU A 108 10.91 -20.17 -8.66
C GLU A 108 9.60 -20.96 -8.82
N THR A 109 8.87 -20.62 -9.89
CA THR A 109 7.87 -21.46 -10.58
C THR A 109 6.95 -22.31 -9.69
N GLY A 110 5.86 -21.70 -9.24
CA GLY A 110 4.68 -22.46 -8.83
C GLY A 110 4.15 -23.25 -10.03
N LYS A 111 4.37 -24.56 -10.04
CA LYS A 111 3.61 -25.48 -10.89
C LYS A 111 2.13 -25.17 -10.67
N SER A 112 1.38 -24.93 -11.73
CA SER A 112 -0.08 -24.86 -11.68
C SER A 112 -0.59 -26.18 -11.10
N THR A 113 -0.85 -26.20 -9.80
CA THR A 113 -1.73 -27.20 -9.20
C THR A 113 -3.15 -26.74 -9.51
N GLY A 114 -3.53 -26.84 -10.78
CA GLY A 114 -4.93 -26.73 -11.16
C GLY A 114 -5.74 -27.67 -10.26
N ARG A 115 -6.89 -27.19 -9.78
CA ARG A 115 -7.80 -28.01 -8.96
C ARG A 115 -8.10 -29.27 -9.75
N LYS A 116 -7.77 -30.45 -9.21
CA LYS A 116 -8.24 -31.71 -9.79
C LYS A 116 -9.76 -31.65 -9.81
N PRO A 117 -10.42 -31.86 -10.96
CA PRO A 117 -11.87 -31.84 -11.01
C PRO A 117 -12.43 -32.86 -10.02
N LEU A 118 -13.51 -32.50 -9.34
CA LEU A 118 -14.17 -33.40 -8.41
C LEU A 118 -14.53 -34.70 -9.13
N ALA A 119 -14.26 -35.83 -8.48
CA ALA A 119 -14.45 -37.14 -9.06
C ALA A 119 -15.89 -37.34 -9.55
N GLN A 120 -16.06 -38.05 -10.67
CA GLN A 120 -17.35 -38.20 -11.34
C GLN A 120 -18.40 -38.95 -10.51
N HIS A 121 -17.97 -39.69 -9.49
CA HIS A 121 -18.83 -40.46 -8.60
C HIS A 121 -19.29 -39.69 -7.35
N LEU A 122 -18.83 -38.45 -7.15
CA LEU A 122 -19.38 -37.60 -6.09
C LEU A 122 -20.77 -37.11 -6.53
N HIS A 123 -21.74 -37.22 -5.63
CA HIS A 123 -23.07 -36.64 -5.80
C HIS A 123 -22.94 -35.13 -6.06
N ARG A 124 -23.51 -34.65 -7.16
CA ARG A 124 -23.53 -33.24 -7.55
C ARG A 124 -24.97 -32.73 -7.44
N GLU A 125 -25.15 -31.63 -6.74
CA GLU A 125 -26.42 -30.90 -6.71
C GLU A 125 -26.25 -29.61 -7.51
N ASP A 126 -26.97 -29.49 -8.63
CA ASP A 126 -26.97 -28.29 -9.45
C ASP A 126 -28.15 -27.41 -9.03
N VAL A 127 -27.85 -26.29 -8.35
CA VAL A 127 -28.85 -25.26 -8.02
C VAL A 127 -28.78 -24.17 -9.09
N VAL A 128 -29.74 -24.17 -10.01
CA VAL A 128 -29.85 -23.13 -11.03
C VAL A 128 -30.67 -21.97 -10.48
N HIS A 129 -30.01 -20.86 -10.17
CA HIS A 129 -30.68 -19.62 -9.79
C HIS A 129 -31.10 -18.83 -11.04
N GLN A 130 -32.39 -18.84 -11.35
CA GLN A 130 -32.96 -17.95 -12.37
C GLN A 130 -33.51 -16.69 -11.71
N PRO A 131 -33.28 -15.50 -12.31
CA PRO A 131 -33.99 -14.30 -11.89
C PRO A 131 -35.50 -14.49 -12.11
N GLU A 132 -36.32 -13.87 -11.26
CA GLU A 132 -37.78 -13.92 -11.39
C GLU A 132 -38.24 -13.34 -12.74
N ASP A 133 -37.51 -12.33 -13.23
CA ASP A 133 -37.73 -11.70 -14.51
C ASP A 133 -36.66 -12.09 -15.53
N ALA A 134 -37.10 -12.60 -16.68
CA ALA A 134 -36.24 -12.99 -17.79
C ALA A 134 -35.59 -11.80 -18.53
N CYS A 135 -35.96 -10.56 -18.18
CA CYS A 135 -35.39 -9.36 -18.78
C CYS A 135 -35.09 -8.30 -17.71
N CYS A 136 -33.85 -7.83 -17.69
CA CYS A 136 -33.45 -6.73 -16.83
C CYS A 136 -33.87 -5.41 -17.51
N PRO A 137 -34.59 -4.50 -16.82
CA PRO A 137 -35.01 -3.23 -17.40
C PRO A 137 -33.86 -2.24 -17.69
N GLN A 138 -32.62 -2.57 -17.30
CA GLN A 138 -31.43 -1.75 -17.54
C GLN A 138 -30.46 -2.33 -18.59
N CYS A 139 -30.67 -3.57 -19.04
CA CYS A 139 -29.86 -4.15 -20.11
C CYS A 139 -30.73 -5.00 -21.04
N ASP A 140 -30.68 -4.70 -22.34
CA ASP A 140 -31.44 -5.40 -23.38
C ASP A 140 -31.26 -6.91 -23.23
N CYS A 141 -32.39 -7.58 -23.04
CA CYS A 141 -32.51 -8.94 -22.56
C CYS A 141 -31.48 -9.90 -23.22
N TRP A 142 -30.69 -10.60 -22.39
CA TRP A 142 -29.78 -11.66 -22.84
C TRP A 142 -30.59 -12.81 -23.46
N LYS A 143 -30.76 -12.77 -24.78
CA LYS A 143 -31.34 -13.90 -25.54
C LYS A 143 -30.34 -15.05 -25.46
N GLY A 144 -30.74 -16.10 -24.74
CA GLY A 144 -29.94 -17.29 -24.49
C GLY A 144 -29.36 -17.91 -25.75
N VAL A 145 -28.05 -18.23 -25.68
CA VAL A 145 -27.44 -19.23 -26.55
C VAL A 145 -27.95 -20.59 -26.08
N ALA A 146 -29.01 -21.08 -26.73
CA ALA A 146 -29.38 -22.48 -26.66
C ALA A 146 -28.24 -23.30 -27.29
N GLY A 147 -27.37 -23.87 -26.46
CA GLY A 147 -26.35 -24.83 -26.89
C GLY A 147 -26.99 -26.15 -27.30
N GLY A 148 -27.44 -26.24 -28.55
CA GLY A 148 -27.81 -27.51 -29.18
C GLY A 148 -26.56 -28.30 -29.54
N LEU A 149 -26.29 -29.39 -28.82
CA LEU A 149 -25.36 -30.43 -29.27
C LEU A 149 -26.17 -31.58 -29.87
N SER A 150 -26.53 -31.43 -31.14
CA SER A 150 -27.00 -32.52 -31.98
C SER A 150 -25.80 -33.41 -32.36
N GLY A 151 -25.61 -34.50 -31.64
CA GLY A 151 -24.72 -35.60 -32.03
C GLY A 151 -25.47 -36.61 -32.89
N ARG A 152 -25.42 -36.43 -34.21
CA ARG A 152 -25.79 -37.48 -35.19
C ARG A 152 -24.64 -38.48 -35.29
N GLY A 153 -24.92 -39.76 -35.05
CA GLY A 153 -24.05 -40.89 -35.37
C GLY A 153 -24.90 -42.16 -35.47
N GLY A 154 -25.00 -42.70 -36.69
CA GLY A 154 -25.92 -43.77 -37.08
C GLY A 154 -25.70 -45.11 -36.37
N GLY A 155 -26.78 -45.90 -36.35
CA GLY A 155 -26.88 -47.10 -35.54
C GLY A 155 -26.36 -48.39 -36.18
N VAL A 156 -26.63 -49.47 -35.47
CA VAL A 156 -27.03 -50.77 -36.01
C VAL A 156 -27.73 -51.53 -34.89
N ALA A 157 -28.91 -52.06 -35.20
CA ALA A 157 -29.61 -53.05 -34.40
C ALA A 157 -28.83 -54.37 -34.43
N LEU A 158 -28.76 -55.07 -33.30
CA LEU A 158 -28.92 -56.52 -33.26
C LEU A 158 -29.49 -56.94 -31.90
N ASP A 159 -30.58 -57.68 -32.02
CA ASP A 159 -31.39 -58.39 -31.06
C ASP A 159 -30.70 -59.71 -30.70
N THR A 160 -30.45 -60.03 -29.42
CA THR A 160 -30.40 -61.43 -28.87
C THR A 160 -30.05 -61.51 -27.37
N THR A 161 -30.91 -62.23 -26.62
CA THR A 161 -30.70 -62.96 -25.33
C THR A 161 -30.36 -62.15 -24.06
N ARG A 162 -31.03 -62.32 -22.91
CA ARG A 162 -31.57 -63.54 -22.28
C ARG A 162 -32.80 -63.24 -21.42
#